data_AF-A0A6H9YN88-F1
#
_entry.id   AF-A0A6H9YN88-F1
#
_cell.length_a   1.000
_cell.length_b   1.000
_cell.length_c   1.000
_cell.angle_alpha   90.00
_cell.angle_beta   90.00
_cell.angle_gamma   90.00
#
_symmetry.space_group_name_H-M   'P 1'
#
loop_
_entity.id
_entity.type
_entity.pdbx_description
1 polymer ?
#
loop_
_entity_poly.entity_id
_entity_poly.type
_entity_poly.pdbx_seq_one_letter_code
_entity_poly.pdbx_strand_id
1 'polypeptide(L)'
;MSTKTVAEKLGIKPGHAVHVINAPGDYAQLVGGLPEGAEVTATGPADAVHLFAEGKIELDASIKEAIDAVRPGGLLWVSYPKGGASDINRDSLWPTFTPYGWRPVRQISVDARWSALRFRPDGDVRGTGNRFT
;
A
#
# COMPACT_ATOMS: atom_id res chain seq x y z
N MET A 1 17.28 3.23 -19.76
CA MET A 1 17.01 3.23 -18.30
C MET A 1 15.50 3.14 -18.14
N SER A 2 14.93 1.94 -17.99
CA SER A 2 13.49 1.80 -17.80
C SER A 2 13.16 2.13 -16.35
N THR A 3 12.94 3.42 -16.07
CA THR A 3 12.60 3.91 -14.74
C THR A 3 11.18 3.48 -14.43
N LYS A 4 11.01 2.42 -13.63
CA LYS A 4 9.68 1.94 -13.23
C LYS A 4 8.85 3.06 -12.62
N THR A 5 7.57 3.15 -12.99
CA THR A 5 6.60 4.06 -12.38
C THR A 5 6.40 3.72 -10.91
N VAL A 6 5.79 4.62 -10.14
CA VAL A 6 5.47 4.33 -8.74
C VAL A 6 4.42 3.24 -8.66
N ALA A 7 3.45 3.18 -9.59
CA ALA A 7 2.48 2.09 -9.67
C ALA A 7 3.16 0.72 -9.81
N GLU A 8 4.15 0.61 -10.70
CA GLU A 8 4.93 -0.62 -10.87
C GLU A 8 5.76 -0.96 -9.62
N LYS A 9 6.31 0.04 -8.93
CA LYS A 9 7.03 -0.16 -7.66
C LYS A 9 6.10 -0.62 -6.54
N LEU A 10 4.86 -0.12 -6.50
CA LEU A 10 3.80 -0.59 -5.61
C LEU A 10 3.35 -2.01 -5.95
N GLY A 11 3.71 -2.54 -7.12
CA GLY A 11 3.33 -3.87 -7.57
C GLY A 11 1.94 -3.94 -8.17
N ILE A 12 1.38 -2.80 -8.58
CA ILE A 12 0.15 -2.74 -9.38
C ILE A 12 0.46 -3.36 -10.75
N LYS A 13 -0.41 -4.24 -11.21
CA LYS A 13 -0.27 -4.96 -12.48
C LYS A 13 -1.39 -4.58 -13.43
N PRO A 14 -1.24 -4.85 -14.74
CA PRO A 14 -2.34 -4.74 -15.69
C PRO A 14 -3.61 -5.45 -15.20
N GLY A 15 -4.76 -4.82 -15.39
CA GLY A 15 -6.05 -5.36 -14.98
C GLY A 15 -6.35 -5.34 -13.47
N HIS A 16 -5.47 -4.81 -12.62
CA HIS A 16 -5.74 -4.71 -11.19
C HIS A 16 -6.85 -3.70 -10.89
N ALA A 17 -7.78 -4.07 -10.01
CA ALA A 17 -8.59 -3.12 -9.29
C ALA A 17 -7.76 -2.52 -8.14
N VAL A 18 -7.66 -1.20 -8.11
CA VAL A 18 -6.90 -0.46 -7.10
C VAL A 18 -7.86 0.36 -6.24
N HIS A 19 -7.98 0.02 -4.96
CA HIS A 19 -8.76 0.81 -4.03
C HIS A 19 -7.85 1.81 -3.31
N VAL A 20 -8.23 3.08 -3.31
CA VAL A 20 -7.41 4.17 -2.81
C VAL A 20 -8.18 4.92 -1.74
N ILE A 21 -7.58 5.06 -0.56
CA ILE A 21 -8.21 5.68 0.61
C ILE A 21 -7.44 6.95 0.96
N ASN A 22 -8.16 8.07 1.08
CA ASN A 22 -7.65 9.40 1.43
C ASN A 22 -6.52 9.94 0.53
N ALA A 23 -6.50 9.60 -0.76
CA ALA A 23 -5.48 10.13 -1.66
C ALA A 23 -5.47 11.68 -1.68
N PRO A 24 -4.29 12.32 -1.70
CA PRO A 24 -4.16 13.78 -1.62
C PRO A 24 -4.47 14.51 -2.94
N GLY A 25 -5.07 13.84 -3.93
CA GLY A 25 -5.34 14.37 -5.26
C GLY A 25 -5.52 13.27 -6.31
N ASP A 26 -5.16 13.57 -7.57
CA ASP A 26 -5.19 12.60 -8.66
C ASP A 26 -4.19 11.45 -8.40
N TYR A 27 -4.75 10.29 -8.05
CA TYR A 27 -3.97 9.11 -7.74
C TYR A 27 -3.15 8.61 -8.92
N ALA A 28 -3.73 8.57 -10.13
CA ALA A 28 -3.06 8.05 -11.32
C ALA A 28 -1.84 8.91 -11.65
N GLN A 29 -1.98 10.24 -11.56
CA GLN A 29 -0.84 11.15 -11.73
C GLN A 29 0.22 10.95 -10.64
N LEU A 30 -0.20 10.84 -9.37
CA LEU A 30 0.69 10.66 -8.22
C LEU A 30 1.54 9.38 -8.33
N VAL A 31 0.98 8.30 -8.88
CA VAL A 31 1.72 7.04 -9.07
C VAL A 31 2.46 6.93 -10.42
N GLY A 32 2.44 8.00 -11.24
CA GLY A 32 3.09 8.04 -12.54
C GLY A 32 2.39 7.22 -13.62
N GLY A 33 1.06 7.14 -13.55
CA GLY A 33 0.19 6.37 -14.45
C GLY A 33 -0.12 4.97 -13.94
N LEU A 34 -1.33 4.49 -14.23
CA LEU A 34 -1.72 3.10 -13.99
C LEU A 34 -1.31 2.21 -15.18
N PRO A 35 -0.91 0.95 -14.92
CA PRO A 35 -0.71 -0.04 -15.98
C PRO A 35 -1.99 -0.25 -16.80
N GLU A 36 -1.84 -0.79 -18.02
CA GLU A 36 -2.95 -1.06 -18.92
C GLU A 36 -4.08 -1.86 -18.26
N GLY A 37 -5.31 -1.36 -18.36
CA GLY A 37 -6.50 -1.99 -17.78
C GLY A 37 -6.56 -2.00 -16.26
N ALA A 38 -5.55 -1.47 -15.55
CA ALA A 38 -5.68 -1.24 -14.11
C ALA A 38 -6.52 0.02 -13.86
N GLU A 39 -7.41 -0.05 -12.89
CA GLU A 39 -8.40 1.01 -12.63
C GLU A 39 -8.55 1.30 -11.14
N VAL A 40 -8.87 2.55 -10.82
CA VAL A 40 -9.24 2.91 -9.44
C VAL A 40 -10.68 2.52 -9.20
N THR A 41 -10.92 1.74 -8.14
CA THR A 41 -12.27 1.35 -7.70
C THR A 41 -12.67 2.11 -6.44
N ALA A 42 -13.93 2.54 -6.39
CA ALA A 42 -14.51 3.20 -5.23
C ALA A 42 -14.72 2.24 -4.04
N THR A 43 -14.79 0.93 -4.28
CA THR A 43 -15.06 -0.07 -3.24
C THR A 43 -14.14 -1.28 -3.37
N GLY A 44 -13.90 -1.92 -2.23
CA GLY A 44 -13.28 -3.24 -2.17
C GLY A 44 -14.27 -4.37 -2.53
N PRO A 45 -13.77 -5.62 -2.58
CA PRO A 45 -12.38 -6.00 -2.35
C PRO A 45 -11.52 -5.79 -3.61
N ALA A 46 -10.30 -5.27 -3.45
CA ALA A 46 -9.38 -4.87 -4.52
C ALA A 46 -8.06 -5.66 -4.50
N ASP A 47 -7.37 -5.69 -5.65
CA ASP A 47 -6.08 -6.40 -5.81
C ASP A 47 -4.93 -5.62 -5.17
N ALA A 48 -5.05 -4.29 -5.13
CA ALA A 48 -4.17 -3.40 -4.37
C ALA A 48 -5.00 -2.34 -3.62
N VAL A 49 -4.75 -2.20 -2.32
CA VAL A 49 -5.27 -1.13 -1.49
C VAL A 49 -4.13 -0.18 -1.15
N HIS A 50 -4.35 1.12 -1.34
CA HIS A 50 -3.38 2.16 -1.01
C HIS A 50 -4.04 3.22 -0.13
N LEU A 51 -3.74 3.15 1.17
CA LEU A 51 -4.17 4.12 2.18
C LEU A 51 -3.14 5.25 2.29
N PHE A 52 -3.60 6.48 2.36
CA PHE A 52 -2.81 7.65 2.73
C PHE A 52 -3.27 8.13 4.11
N ALA A 53 -2.32 8.51 4.97
CA ALA A 53 -2.62 9.10 6.26
C ALA A 53 -1.61 10.21 6.55
N GLU A 54 -2.09 11.41 6.87
CA GLU A 54 -1.27 12.55 7.29
C GLU A 54 -0.83 12.43 8.74
N GLY A 55 -1.46 11.56 9.53
CA GLY A 55 -1.15 11.36 10.94
C GLY A 55 -1.91 10.19 11.57
N LYS A 56 -1.68 9.97 12.87
CA LYS A 56 -2.18 8.79 13.58
C LYS A 56 -3.71 8.73 13.62
N ILE A 57 -4.38 9.86 13.81
CA ILE A 57 -5.85 9.92 13.90
C ILE A 57 -6.50 9.42 12.60
N GLU A 58 -6.00 9.87 11.45
CA GLU A 58 -6.51 9.46 10.14
C GLU A 58 -6.19 7.99 9.84
N LEU A 59 -4.98 7.55 10.21
CA LEU A 59 -4.60 6.15 10.09
C LEU A 59 -5.54 5.24 10.89
N ASP A 60 -5.78 5.55 12.17
CA ASP A 60 -6.63 4.75 13.05
C ASP A 60 -8.08 4.71 12.55
N ALA A 61 -8.57 5.78 11.92
CA ALA A 61 -9.91 5.84 11.35
C ALA A 61 -10.09 4.94 10.11
N SER A 62 -9.05 4.80 9.29
CA SER A 62 -9.13 4.10 7.99
C SER A 62 -8.45 2.72 7.97
N ILE A 63 -7.71 2.32 9.01
CA ILE A 63 -6.95 1.06 9.02
C ILE A 63 -7.84 -0.17 8.80
N LYS A 64 -9.01 -0.21 9.44
CA LYS A 64 -9.91 -1.36 9.33
C LYS A 64 -10.48 -1.49 7.92
N GLU A 65 -10.95 -0.38 7.36
CA GLU A 65 -11.42 -0.31 5.98
C GLU A 65 -10.33 -0.77 5.01
N ALA A 66 -9.11 -0.26 5.18
CA ALA A 66 -7.99 -0.60 4.32
C ALA A 66 -7.66 -2.09 4.35
N ILE A 67 -7.74 -2.74 5.52
CA ILE A 67 -7.51 -4.18 5.67
C ILE A 67 -8.65 -4.99 5.05
N ASP A 68 -9.90 -4.64 5.34
CA ASP A 68 -11.09 -5.36 4.86
C ASP A 68 -11.22 -5.28 3.33
N ALA A 69 -10.71 -4.21 2.71
CA ALA A 69 -10.75 -4.00 1.27
C ALA A 69 -9.71 -4.83 0.49
N VAL A 70 -8.79 -5.54 1.14
CA VAL A 70 -7.76 -6.32 0.44
C VAL A 70 -8.30 -7.70 0.06
N ARG A 71 -8.27 -8.05 -1.24
CA ARG A 71 -8.53 -9.42 -1.68
C ARG A 71 -7.49 -10.40 -1.12
N PRO A 72 -7.82 -11.69 -0.94
CA PRO A 72 -6.83 -12.72 -0.60
C PRO A 72 -5.61 -12.68 -1.54
N GLY A 73 -4.41 -12.56 -0.96
CA GLY A 73 -3.14 -12.42 -1.72
C GLY A 73 -2.90 -11.06 -2.37
N GLY A 74 -3.77 -10.07 -2.10
CA GLY A 74 -3.66 -8.69 -2.55
C GLY A 74 -2.57 -7.89 -1.82
N LEU A 75 -2.46 -6.62 -2.19
CA LEU A 75 -1.43 -5.71 -1.68
C LEU A 75 -2.06 -4.67 -0.77
N LEU A 76 -1.46 -4.44 0.40
CA LEU A 76 -1.80 -3.29 1.26
C LEU A 76 -0.59 -2.35 1.34
N TRP A 77 -0.79 -1.09 0.99
CA TRP A 77 0.19 -0.03 1.11
C TRP A 77 -0.35 1.11 1.96
N VAL A 78 0.49 1.64 2.83
CA VAL A 78 0.19 2.81 3.67
C VAL A 78 1.21 3.89 3.40
N SER A 79 0.76 5.00 2.82
CA SER A 79 1.55 6.20 2.57
C SER A 79 1.43 7.19 3.72
N TYR A 80 2.57 7.70 4.18
CA TYR A 80 2.68 8.69 5.25
C TYR A 80 3.72 9.78 4.90
N PRO A 81 3.58 11.01 5.43
CA PRO A 81 4.54 12.09 5.21
C PRO A 81 5.91 11.70 5.76
N LYS A 82 6.94 11.74 4.92
CA LYS A 82 8.31 11.40 5.32
C LYS A 82 9.04 12.62 5.90
N GLY A 83 10.19 12.36 6.55
CA GLY A 83 11.05 13.42 7.08
C GLY A 83 10.56 14.06 8.39
N GLY A 84 9.74 13.35 9.16
CA GLY A 84 9.22 13.86 10.44
C GLY A 84 8.13 14.92 10.30
N ALA A 85 7.48 14.99 9.14
CA ALA A 85 6.38 15.93 8.87
C ALA A 85 5.05 15.55 9.55
N SER A 86 4.99 14.39 10.21
CA SER A 86 3.81 13.89 10.92
C SER A 86 4.18 13.10 12.19
N ASP A 87 3.18 12.73 12.98
CA ASP A 87 3.28 11.89 14.17
C ASP A 87 3.34 10.38 13.85
N ILE A 88 3.35 10.01 12.56
CA ILE A 88 3.52 8.63 12.10
C ILE A 88 4.77 8.45 11.25
N ASN A 89 5.37 7.27 11.34
CA ASN A 89 6.52 6.86 10.55
C ASN A 89 6.53 5.33 10.39
N ARG A 90 7.51 4.81 9.66
CA ARG A 90 7.70 3.37 9.42
C ARG A 90 7.59 2.53 10.70
N ASP A 91 8.26 2.97 11.74
CA ASP A 91 8.44 2.21 12.97
C ASP A 91 7.21 2.34 13.90
N SER A 92 6.43 3.41 13.79
CA SER A 92 5.12 3.53 14.45
C SER A 92 3.98 2.84 13.68
N LEU A 93 4.11 2.70 12.36
CA LEU A 93 3.12 1.95 11.56
C LEU A 93 3.13 0.46 11.89
N TRP A 94 4.30 -0.17 12.06
CA TRP A 94 4.37 -1.61 12.36
C TRP A 94 3.53 -2.04 13.58
N PRO A 95 3.73 -1.50 14.80
CA PRO A 95 2.93 -1.90 15.95
C PRO A 95 1.44 -1.58 15.78
N THR A 96 1.07 -0.60 14.94
CA THR A 96 -0.34 -0.29 14.64
C THR A 96 -1.04 -1.40 13.84
N PHE A 97 -0.32 -2.07 12.92
CA PHE A 97 -0.87 -3.15 12.09
C PHE A 97 -0.78 -4.54 12.74
N THR A 98 0.09 -4.70 13.73
CA THR A 98 0.36 -6.01 14.37
C THR A 98 -0.89 -6.63 15.04
N PRO A 99 -1.74 -5.88 15.79
CA PRO A 99 -2.98 -6.41 16.36
C PRO A 99 -3.96 -6.96 15.32
N TYR A 100 -3.86 -6.52 14.07
CA TYR A 100 -4.69 -7.01 12.96
C TYR A 100 -4.09 -8.24 12.26
N GLY A 101 -2.93 -8.73 12.71
CA GLY A 101 -2.23 -9.86 12.09
C GLY A 101 -1.52 -9.50 10.78
N TRP A 102 -1.11 -8.24 10.63
CA TRP A 102 -0.37 -7.74 9.46
C TRP A 102 1.04 -7.31 9.85
N ARG A 103 2.00 -7.65 9.00
CA ARG A 103 3.41 -7.30 9.17
C ARG A 103 3.97 -6.48 8.02
N PRO A 104 4.95 -5.59 8.29
CA PRO A 104 5.61 -4.83 7.26
C PRO A 104 6.46 -5.74 6.36
N VAL A 105 6.62 -5.32 5.11
CA VAL A 105 7.44 -6.04 4.11
C VAL A 105 8.54 -5.15 3.55
N ARG A 106 8.17 -4.00 2.96
CA ARG A 106 9.12 -3.10 2.31
C ARG A 106 8.55 -1.69 2.26
N GLN A 107 9.44 -0.71 2.25
CA GLN A 107 9.09 0.69 2.06
C GLN A 107 9.55 1.16 0.67
N ILE A 108 8.84 2.11 0.09
CA ILE A 108 9.30 2.87 -1.09
C ILE A 108 9.03 4.37 -0.89
N SER A 109 9.78 5.20 -1.62
CA SER A 109 9.39 6.61 -1.83
C SER A 109 8.35 6.67 -2.94
N VAL A 110 7.21 7.30 -2.68
CA VAL A 110 6.18 7.60 -3.68
C VAL A 110 6.59 8.85 -4.44
N ASP A 111 6.80 9.95 -3.71
CA ASP A 111 7.25 11.23 -4.27
C ASP A 111 8.13 11.98 -3.24
N ALA A 112 8.20 13.31 -3.35
CA ALA A 112 8.93 14.17 -2.42
C ALA A 112 8.31 14.25 -1.01
N ARG A 113 7.02 13.96 -0.85
CA ARG A 113 6.27 14.05 0.41
C ARG A 113 6.03 12.69 1.06
N TRP A 114 5.72 11.66 0.26
CA TRP A 114 5.17 10.40 0.75
C TRP A 114 6.18 9.26 0.71
N SER A 115 6.27 8.51 1.81
CA SER A 115 6.80 7.14 1.82
C SER A 115 5.65 6.17 1.98
N ALA A 116 5.69 5.04 1.27
CA ALA A 116 4.70 3.97 1.39
C ALA A 116 5.32 2.72 2.01
N LEU A 117 4.68 2.15 3.03
CA LEU A 117 5.04 0.88 3.66
C LEU A 117 4.05 -0.21 3.26
N ARG A 118 4.57 -1.32 2.72
CA ARG A 118 3.75 -2.48 2.34
C ARG A 118 3.52 -3.39 3.52
N PHE A 119 2.30 -3.88 3.66
CA PHE A 119 1.90 -4.89 4.63
C PHE A 119 1.41 -6.17 3.95
N ARG A 120 1.49 -7.29 4.68
CA ARG A 120 0.83 -8.55 4.33
C ARG A 120 0.33 -9.26 5.60
N PRO A 121 -0.64 -10.18 5.50
CA PRO A 121 -1.03 -11.02 6.63
C PRO A 121 0.14 -11.89 7.11
N ASP A 122 0.21 -12.17 8.41
CA ASP A 122 1.27 -12.99 9.00
C ASP A 122 1.25 -14.43 8.50
N GLY A 123 0.06 -15.00 8.34
CA GLY A 123 -0.17 -16.34 7.79
C GLY A 123 0.11 -16.46 6.29
N ASP A 124 0.34 -15.35 5.58
CA ASP A 124 0.60 -15.33 4.15
C ASP A 124 2.09 -15.64 3.88
N VAL A 125 2.48 -16.86 4.20
CA VAL A 125 3.72 -17.49 3.75
C VAL A 125 3.51 -17.89 2.30
N ARG A 126 3.74 -16.95 1.36
CA ARG A 126 4.14 -17.38 0.02
C ARG A 126 5.41 -18.19 0.18
N GLY A 127 5.27 -19.51 0.10
CA GLY A 127 6.37 -20.44 0.02
C GLY A 127 7.39 -19.90 -0.96
N THR A 128 8.62 -19.77 -0.50
CA THR A 128 9.80 -19.82 -1.35
C THR A 128 9.57 -20.96 -2.32
N GLY A 129 9.33 -20.63 -3.59
CA GLY A 129 9.19 -21.62 -4.64
C GLY A 129 10.37 -22.59 -4.54
N ASN A 130 10.01 -23.87 -4.56
CA ASN A 130 10.88 -25.03 -4.63
C ASN A 130 12.28 -24.71 -5.20
N ARG A 131 13.28 -24.71 -4.33
CA ARG A 131 14.67 -24.95 -4.70
C ARG A 131 15.11 -26.11 -3.82
N PHE A 132 15.03 -27.32 -4.33
CA PHE A 132 16.16 -28.23 -4.52
C PHE A 132 15.71 -29.32 -5.49
N THR A 133 16.44 -29.42 -6.60
CA THR A 133 16.66 -30.65 -7.37
C THR A 133 17.28 -31.72 -6.49
#